data_AF-A0A7Y5QFQ6-F1
#
_entry.id   AF-A0A7Y5QFQ6-F1
#
_cell.length_a   1.000
_cell.length_b   1.000
_cell.length_c   1.000
_cell.angle_alpha   90.00
_cell.angle_beta   90.00
_cell.angle_gamma   90.00
#
_symmetry.space_group_name_H-M   'P 1'
#
loop_
_entity.id
_entity.type
_entity.pdbx_description
1 polymer ?
#
loop_
_entity_poly.entity_id
_entity_poly.type
_entity_poly.pdbx_seq_one_letter_code
_entity_poly.pdbx_strand_id
1 'polypeptide(L)'
;MTTPKLFPIQEHPYRSIYPGRSKEGHPLIGFTRYDYIVIARFATNGELQGAEVVDWTRPKVQREDESPDAFIKAREQEFELTRAHLRTLGFASLETVSVQKFWLPGTDFIGITQYPVHLAPFLEPHESEYEDIDPISLDDFERDELREQLREWRERGDFVLYYGNDYWCDPDGEINSS
;
A
#
# COMPACT_ATOMS: atom_id res chain seq x y z
N MET A 1 0.85 -10.26 -26.97
CA MET A 1 0.68 -9.27 -25.89
C MET A 1 0.76 -10.04 -24.59
N THR A 2 1.69 -9.68 -23.70
CA THR A 2 1.79 -10.29 -22.37
C THR A 2 0.67 -9.77 -21.48
N THR A 3 0.05 -10.65 -20.70
CA THR A 3 -0.95 -10.25 -19.71
C THR A 3 -0.27 -9.38 -18.64
N PRO A 4 -0.81 -8.19 -18.29
CA PRO A 4 -0.25 -7.36 -17.22
C PRO A 4 -0.16 -8.13 -15.90
N LYS A 5 0.93 -7.93 -15.14
CA LYS A 5 1.06 -8.46 -13.77
C LYS A 5 0.00 -7.80 -12.88
N LEU A 6 -0.65 -8.61 -12.06
CA LEU A 6 -1.54 -8.15 -11.00
C LEU A 6 -0.85 -8.29 -9.64
N PHE A 7 -1.13 -7.34 -8.75
CA PHE A 7 -0.57 -7.20 -7.43
C PHE A 7 -1.72 -7.35 -6.42
N PRO A 8 -1.74 -8.41 -5.60
CA PRO A 8 -2.76 -8.59 -4.57
C PRO A 8 -2.51 -7.64 -3.40
N ILE A 9 -3.58 -7.03 -2.89
CA ILE A 9 -3.52 -6.13 -1.74
C ILE A 9 -4.51 -6.64 -0.72
N GLN A 10 -4.00 -6.94 0.48
CA GLN A 10 -4.82 -7.35 1.63
C GLN A 10 -5.14 -6.17 2.54
N GLU A 11 -6.17 -6.34 3.37
CA GLU A 11 -6.47 -5.37 4.42
C GLU A 11 -5.43 -5.46 5.52
N HIS A 12 -5.05 -4.33 6.13
CA HIS A 12 -4.14 -4.34 7.27
C HIS A 12 -4.56 -3.32 8.35
N PRO A 13 -4.90 -3.79 9.58
CA PRO A 13 -5.52 -2.93 10.59
C PRO A 13 -4.65 -1.77 11.06
N TYR A 14 -3.33 -1.95 11.02
CA TYR A 14 -2.38 -0.92 11.43
C TYR A 14 -1.92 0.02 10.31
N ARG A 15 -2.15 -0.31 9.03
CA ARG A 15 -1.62 0.46 7.89
C ARG A 15 -2.69 1.29 7.17
N SER A 16 -3.94 1.26 7.64
CA SER A 16 -5.01 2.10 7.09
C SER A 16 -5.27 1.85 5.59
N ILE A 17 -5.13 0.60 5.15
CA ILE A 17 -5.37 0.13 3.78
C ILE A 17 -6.55 -0.83 3.78
N TYR A 18 -7.53 -0.58 2.91
CA TYR A 18 -8.82 -1.25 2.88
C TYR A 18 -9.18 -1.63 1.44
N PRO A 19 -8.70 -2.77 0.93
CA PRO A 19 -9.13 -3.31 -0.35
C PRO A 19 -10.56 -3.88 -0.26
N GLY A 20 -11.28 -3.83 -1.37
CA GLY A 20 -12.62 -4.38 -1.46
C GLY A 20 -13.22 -4.23 -2.84
N ARG A 21 -14.53 -4.47 -2.97
CA ARG A 21 -15.23 -4.32 -4.25
C ARG A 21 -16.44 -3.41 -4.15
N SER A 22 -16.73 -2.74 -5.24
CA SER A 22 -18.03 -2.08 -5.47
C SER A 22 -19.16 -3.10 -5.66
N LYS A 23 -20.40 -2.62 -5.69
CA LYS A 23 -21.59 -3.46 -5.97
C LYS A 23 -21.53 -4.09 -7.37
N GLU A 24 -20.89 -3.41 -8.31
CA GLU A 24 -20.70 -3.87 -9.69
C GLU A 24 -19.48 -4.81 -9.82
N GLY A 25 -18.78 -5.09 -8.72
CA GLY A 25 -17.65 -6.03 -8.69
C GLY A 25 -16.29 -5.41 -9.05
N HIS A 26 -16.23 -4.11 -9.35
CA HIS A 26 -14.97 -3.39 -9.57
C HIS A 26 -14.12 -3.35 -8.31
N PRO A 27 -12.81 -3.65 -8.39
CA PRO A 27 -11.90 -3.47 -7.26
C PRO A 27 -11.84 -2.01 -6.82
N LEU A 28 -11.79 -1.82 -5.51
CA LEU A 28 -11.61 -0.55 -4.82
C LEU A 28 -10.50 -0.70 -3.79
N ILE A 29 -9.74 0.37 -3.55
CA ILE A 29 -8.81 0.44 -2.43
C ILE A 29 -9.02 1.76 -1.71
N GLY A 30 -9.36 1.67 -0.43
CA GLY A 30 -9.46 2.81 0.48
C GLY A 30 -8.16 3.01 1.25
N PHE A 31 -7.67 4.24 1.29
CA PHE A 31 -6.49 4.66 2.03
C PHE A 31 -6.88 5.76 3.00
N THR A 32 -6.77 5.54 4.32
CA THR A 32 -7.20 6.53 5.33
C THR A 32 -6.05 7.34 5.92
N ARG A 33 -6.06 8.65 5.68
CA ARG A 33 -5.12 9.63 6.25
C ARG A 33 -5.91 10.57 7.13
N TYR A 34 -5.42 10.82 8.35
CA TYR A 34 -5.96 11.82 9.29
C TYR A 34 -7.44 12.19 9.10
N ASP A 35 -7.75 13.15 8.23
CA ASP A 35 -9.06 13.75 7.96
C ASP A 35 -9.62 13.49 6.53
N TYR A 36 -9.09 12.52 5.78
CA TYR A 36 -9.64 12.12 4.49
C TYR A 36 -9.42 10.64 4.17
N ILE A 37 -10.21 10.14 3.23
CA ILE A 37 -10.02 8.85 2.58
C ILE A 37 -9.74 9.07 1.11
N VAL A 38 -8.68 8.46 0.59
CA VAL A 38 -8.49 8.30 -0.85
C VAL A 38 -9.13 6.98 -1.27
N ILE A 39 -10.05 7.01 -2.23
CA ILE A 39 -10.67 5.81 -2.80
C ILE A 39 -10.19 5.66 -4.23
N ALA A 40 -9.35 4.66 -4.49
CA ALA A 40 -8.92 4.29 -5.82
C ALA A 40 -9.89 3.25 -6.41
N ARG A 41 -10.32 3.46 -7.65
CA ARG A 41 -11.22 2.57 -8.39
C ARG A 41 -10.49 1.95 -9.58
N PHE A 42 -10.69 0.65 -9.75
CA PHE A 42 -10.05 -0.12 -10.81
C PHE A 42 -11.08 -0.81 -11.70
N ALA A 43 -10.72 -1.07 -12.95
CA ALA A 43 -11.46 -1.97 -13.81
C ALA A 43 -11.30 -3.42 -13.32
N THR A 44 -12.13 -4.33 -13.82
CA THR A 44 -12.10 -5.75 -13.42
C THR A 44 -10.79 -6.46 -13.80
N ASN A 45 -10.05 -5.90 -14.76
CA ASN A 45 -8.69 -6.32 -15.13
C ASN A 45 -7.59 -5.70 -14.23
N GLY A 46 -7.96 -4.97 -13.17
CA GLY A 46 -7.03 -4.32 -12.25
C GLY A 46 -6.47 -2.98 -12.71
N GLU A 47 -6.85 -2.46 -13.87
CA GLU A 47 -6.37 -1.16 -14.36
C GLU A 47 -7.00 0.00 -13.60
N LEU A 48 -6.20 0.98 -13.16
CA LEU A 48 -6.70 2.17 -12.46
C LEU A 48 -7.63 2.98 -13.39
N GLN A 49 -8.84 3.25 -12.93
CA GLN A 49 -9.84 4.07 -13.64
C GLN A 49 -9.89 5.49 -13.09
N GLY A 50 -9.54 5.69 -11.82
CA GLY A 50 -9.50 6.99 -11.17
C GLY A 50 -9.44 6.86 -9.66
N ALA A 51 -9.30 8.00 -8.99
CA ALA A 51 -9.39 8.09 -7.55
C ALA A 51 -10.15 9.35 -7.13
N GLU A 52 -10.79 9.28 -5.97
CA GLU A 52 -11.45 10.42 -5.34
C GLU A 52 -10.98 10.58 -3.89
N VAL A 53 -11.02 11.81 -3.40
CA VAL A 53 -10.72 12.14 -2.00
C VAL A 53 -12.03 12.51 -1.32
N VAL A 54 -12.31 11.84 -0.21
CA VAL A 54 -13.52 12.03 0.58
C VAL A 54 -13.12 12.58 1.93
N ASP A 55 -13.68 13.74 2.30
CA ASP A 55 -13.52 14.31 3.63
C ASP A 55 -14.04 13.34 4.67
N TRP A 56 -13.27 13.18 5.74
CA TRP A 56 -13.56 12.19 6.77
C TRP A 56 -13.11 12.70 8.13
N THR A 57 -13.82 12.35 9.20
CA THR A 57 -13.31 12.59 10.55
C THR A 57 -12.94 11.27 11.19
N ARG A 58 -11.64 11.08 11.46
CA ARG A 58 -11.13 9.90 12.14
C ARG A 58 -11.89 9.64 13.45
N PRO A 59 -12.47 8.44 13.62
CA PRO A 59 -13.14 8.09 14.85
C PRO A 59 -12.16 8.22 16.01
N LYS A 60 -12.54 9.00 17.02
CA LYS A 60 -11.78 9.08 18.27
C LYS A 60 -12.16 7.88 19.12
N VAL A 61 -11.31 6.87 19.14
CA VAL A 61 -11.47 5.72 20.04
C VAL A 61 -10.76 6.03 21.36
N GLN A 62 -11.49 5.99 22.46
CA GLN A 62 -10.90 6.16 23.80
C GLN A 62 -10.11 4.90 24.17
N ARG A 63 -8.93 5.09 24.75
CA ARG A 63 -8.17 4.01 25.37
C ARG A 63 -8.58 3.92 26.82
N GLU A 64 -8.77 2.71 27.32
CA GLU A 64 -9.08 2.46 28.74
C GLU A 64 -7.88 2.81 29.63
N ASP A 65 -6.66 2.58 29.12
CA ASP A 65 -5.38 2.91 29.76
C ASP A 65 -4.25 3.10 28.72
N GLU A 66 -3.00 3.23 29.18
CA GLU A 66 -1.80 3.39 28.33
C GLU A 66 -1.13 2.06 27.95
N SER A 67 -1.77 0.92 28.22
CA SER A 67 -1.19 -0.39 27.90
C SER A 67 -1.12 -0.65 26.38
N PRO A 68 -0.16 -1.48 25.92
CA PRO A 68 -0.12 -1.94 24.54
C PRO A 68 -1.42 -2.63 24.10
N ASP A 69 -2.06 -3.39 24.98
CA ASP A 69 -3.32 -4.10 24.68
C ASP A 69 -4.47 -3.12 24.45
N ALA A 70 -4.58 -2.07 25.26
CA ALA A 70 -5.57 -1.02 25.06
C ALA A 70 -5.33 -0.26 23.76
N PHE A 71 -4.06 -0.06 23.36
CA PHE A 71 -3.71 0.51 22.06
C PHE A 71 -4.16 -0.37 20.90
N ILE A 72 -3.87 -1.68 20.95
CA ILE A 72 -4.26 -2.65 19.92
C ILE A 72 -5.79 -2.68 19.77
N LYS A 73 -6.53 -2.84 20.87
CA LYS A 73 -8.01 -2.86 20.84
C LYS A 73 -8.58 -1.57 20.26
N ALA A 74 -8.03 -0.41 20.64
CA ALA A 74 -8.47 0.87 20.11
C ALA A 74 -8.24 0.96 18.59
N ARG A 75 -7.13 0.43 18.08
CA ARG A 75 -6.82 0.36 16.65
C ARG A 75 -7.76 -0.59 15.90
N GLU A 76 -8.07 -1.75 16.47
CA GLU A 76 -9.04 -2.69 15.90
C GLU A 76 -10.45 -2.09 15.83
N GLN A 77 -10.88 -1.41 16.90
CA GLN A 77 -12.17 -0.71 16.89
C GLN A 77 -12.21 0.41 15.86
N GLU A 78 -11.14 1.21 15.76
CA GLU A 78 -11.01 2.24 14.74
C GLU A 78 -11.07 1.64 13.32
N PHE A 79 -10.41 0.50 13.13
CA PHE A 79 -10.43 -0.25 11.87
C PHE A 79 -11.85 -0.66 11.50
N GLU A 80 -12.60 -1.29 12.40
CA GLU A 80 -13.98 -1.71 12.14
C GLU A 80 -14.95 -0.55 11.89
N LEU A 81 -14.80 0.57 12.62
CA LEU A 81 -15.55 1.79 12.33
C LEU A 81 -15.23 2.34 10.93
N THR A 82 -13.97 2.23 10.52
CA THR A 82 -13.52 2.61 9.18
C THR A 82 -14.16 1.74 8.10
N ARG A 83 -14.14 0.42 8.29
CA ARG A 83 -14.81 -0.55 7.39
C ARG A 83 -16.29 -0.26 7.24
N ALA A 84 -16.98 0.03 8.35
CA ALA A 84 -18.41 0.32 8.34
C ALA A 84 -18.75 1.55 7.49
N HIS A 85 -17.94 2.61 7.57
CA HIS A 85 -18.15 3.78 6.73
C HIS A 85 -17.69 3.57 5.29
N LEU A 86 -16.63 2.82 5.01
CA LEU A 86 -16.29 2.48 3.61
C LEU A 86 -17.46 1.79 2.89
N ARG A 87 -18.27 1.00 3.61
CA ARG A 87 -19.51 0.44 3.05
C ARG A 87 -20.54 1.50 2.66
N THR A 88 -20.62 2.62 3.38
CA THR A 88 -21.49 3.74 3.00
C THR A 88 -20.95 4.50 1.79
N LEU A 89 -19.63 4.44 1.56
CA LEU A 89 -18.93 4.99 0.39
C LEU A 89 -18.89 4.04 -0.83
N GLY A 90 -19.64 2.94 -0.79
CA GLY A 90 -19.83 2.07 -1.95
C GLY A 90 -19.01 0.78 -1.96
N PHE A 91 -18.26 0.47 -0.90
CA PHE A 91 -17.64 -0.84 -0.73
C PHE A 91 -18.71 -1.88 -0.37
N ALA A 92 -19.04 -2.76 -1.30
CA ALA A 92 -19.97 -3.88 -1.08
C ALA A 92 -19.33 -5.01 -0.26
N SER A 93 -18.05 -5.28 -0.52
CA SER A 93 -17.22 -6.24 0.21
C SER A 93 -15.87 -5.61 0.56
N LEU A 94 -15.25 -6.12 1.61
CA LEU A 94 -13.84 -5.89 1.95
C LEU A 94 -13.14 -7.23 1.86
N GLU A 95 -12.18 -7.32 0.96
CA GLU A 95 -11.51 -8.56 0.58
C GLU A 95 -10.22 -8.22 -0.19
N THR A 96 -9.32 -9.19 -0.31
CA THR A 96 -8.14 -9.05 -1.15
C THR A 96 -8.54 -8.73 -2.58
N VAL A 97 -7.93 -7.71 -3.16
CA VAL A 97 -8.09 -7.40 -4.59
C VAL A 97 -6.75 -7.38 -5.29
N SER A 98 -6.76 -7.72 -6.58
CA SER A 98 -5.57 -7.68 -7.41
C SER A 98 -5.68 -6.56 -8.42
N VAL A 99 -4.69 -5.68 -8.45
CA VAL A 99 -4.64 -4.49 -9.32
C VAL A 99 -3.36 -4.45 -10.12
N GLN A 100 -3.33 -3.73 -11.23
CA GLN A 100 -2.10 -3.48 -11.98
C GLN A 100 -1.26 -2.40 -11.27
N LYS A 101 0.02 -2.26 -11.66
CA LYS A 101 0.88 -1.16 -11.19
C LYS A 101 0.18 0.17 -11.47
N PHE A 102 0.09 1.05 -10.48
CA PHE A 102 -0.56 2.36 -10.61
C PHE A 102 0.17 3.44 -9.82
N TRP A 103 -0.14 4.70 -10.12
CA TRP A 103 0.33 5.87 -9.38
C TRP A 103 -0.77 6.93 -9.32
N LEU A 104 -1.02 7.48 -8.13
CA LEU A 104 -2.00 8.55 -7.91
C LEU A 104 -1.29 9.89 -7.73
N PRO A 105 -1.17 10.72 -8.80
CA PRO A 105 -0.51 12.01 -8.70
C PRO A 105 -1.26 12.94 -7.73
N GLY A 106 -0.52 13.69 -6.90
CA GLY A 106 -1.09 14.67 -5.98
C GLY A 106 -1.65 14.10 -4.67
N THR A 107 -1.50 12.80 -4.43
CA THR A 107 -1.70 12.16 -3.11
C THR A 107 -0.34 11.77 -2.55
N ASP A 108 -0.21 11.56 -1.23
CA ASP A 108 1.06 11.29 -0.50
C ASP A 108 1.79 10.01 -0.98
N PHE A 109 2.29 10.02 -2.21
CA PHE A 109 2.94 8.90 -2.87
C PHE A 109 2.08 7.63 -2.77
N ILE A 110 0.89 7.60 -3.39
CA ILE A 110 0.08 6.37 -3.42
C ILE A 110 0.29 5.66 -4.75
N GLY A 111 0.87 4.46 -4.70
CA GLY A 111 1.10 3.67 -5.89
C GLY A 111 1.83 2.37 -5.63
N ILE A 112 2.11 1.64 -6.70
CA ILE A 112 2.86 0.39 -6.64
C ILE A 112 4.15 0.57 -7.42
N THR A 113 5.24 0.02 -6.90
CA THR A 113 6.50 -0.17 -7.63
C THR A 113 7.14 -1.49 -7.24
N GLN A 114 8.18 -1.88 -7.96
CA GLN A 114 9.00 -3.03 -7.60
C GLN A 114 10.02 -2.67 -6.52
N TYR A 115 10.49 -1.41 -6.49
CA TYR A 115 11.56 -0.97 -5.60
C TYR A 115 11.32 0.44 -5.05
N PRO A 116 11.72 0.72 -3.80
CA PRO A 116 11.72 2.06 -3.25
C PRO A 116 12.59 3.01 -4.05
N VAL A 117 12.19 4.27 -4.07
CA VAL A 117 12.90 5.36 -4.75
C VAL A 117 14.33 5.49 -4.18
N HIS A 118 14.50 5.36 -2.86
CA HIS A 118 15.82 5.47 -2.21
C HIS A 118 16.77 4.29 -2.53
N LEU A 119 16.28 3.19 -3.10
CA LEU A 119 17.12 2.06 -3.53
C LEU A 119 17.62 2.20 -4.97
N ALA A 120 17.19 3.24 -5.70
CA ALA A 120 17.60 3.50 -7.08
C ALA A 120 19.13 3.41 -7.34
N PRO A 121 20.03 3.93 -6.47
CA PRO A 121 21.48 3.84 -6.69
C PRO A 121 22.05 2.41 -6.60
N PHE A 122 21.28 1.46 -6.10
CA PHE A 122 21.70 0.06 -5.91
C PHE A 122 21.08 -0.88 -6.96
N LEU A 123 20.10 -0.39 -7.72
CA LEU A 123 19.53 -1.10 -8.86
C LEU A 123 20.48 -1.07 -10.06
N GLU A 124 20.33 -2.03 -10.97
CA GLU A 124 21.10 -1.99 -12.21
C GLU A 124 20.73 -0.74 -13.04
N PRO A 125 21.64 -0.21 -13.88
CA PRO A 125 21.39 1.04 -14.62
C PRO A 125 20.14 1.03 -15.52
N HIS A 126 19.67 -0.15 -15.90
CA HIS A 126 18.47 -0.32 -16.72
C HIS A 126 17.19 -0.51 -15.91
N GLU A 127 17.32 -0.64 -14.58
CA GLU A 127 16.24 -0.91 -13.63
C GLU A 127 15.89 0.32 -12.79
N SER A 128 16.81 1.29 -12.68
CA SER A 128 16.52 2.57 -12.01
C SER A 128 15.72 3.50 -12.92
N GLU A 129 14.53 3.90 -12.46
CA GLU A 129 13.75 4.99 -13.07
C GLU A 129 14.14 6.37 -12.48
N TYR A 130 15.13 6.42 -11.59
CA TYR A 130 15.60 7.62 -10.89
C TYR A 130 17.14 7.72 -10.96
N GLU A 131 17.67 8.63 -11.79
CA GLU A 131 19.13 8.77 -12.00
C GLU A 131 19.83 9.71 -10.99
N ASP A 132 19.08 10.51 -10.22
CA ASP A 132 19.62 11.67 -9.47
C ASP A 132 19.52 11.58 -7.93
N ILE A 133 19.49 10.37 -7.35
CA ILE A 133 19.33 10.21 -5.88
C ILE A 133 20.67 10.00 -5.20
N ASP A 134 20.96 10.85 -4.20
CA ASP A 134 22.18 10.84 -3.41
C ASP A 134 22.33 9.49 -2.67
N PRO A 135 23.40 8.72 -2.91
CA PRO A 135 23.56 7.41 -2.30
C PRO A 135 23.70 7.53 -0.77
N ILE A 136 22.97 6.68 -0.05
CA ILE A 136 23.29 6.36 1.34
C ILE A 136 24.78 5.95 1.40
N SER A 137 25.53 6.52 2.34
CA SER A 137 26.92 6.14 2.59
C SER A 137 26.97 4.74 3.20
N LEU A 138 26.85 3.72 2.35
CA LEU A 138 27.06 2.31 2.68
C LEU A 138 28.49 1.91 2.34
N ASP A 139 29.09 1.08 3.19
CA ASP A 139 30.34 0.40 2.84
C ASP A 139 30.12 -0.68 1.76
N ASP A 140 31.21 -1.27 1.26
CA ASP A 140 31.14 -2.25 0.17
C ASP A 140 30.38 -3.52 0.58
N PHE A 141 30.46 -3.93 1.84
CA PHE A 141 29.78 -5.12 2.34
C PHE A 141 28.27 -4.88 2.44
N GLU A 142 27.86 -3.77 3.06
CA GLU A 142 26.46 -3.35 3.16
C GLU A 142 25.82 -3.18 1.77
N ARG A 143 26.58 -2.69 0.80
CA ARG A 143 26.14 -2.54 -0.59
C ARG A 143 25.86 -3.88 -1.26
N ASP A 144 26.71 -4.88 -1.04
CA ASP A 144 26.55 -6.20 -1.63
C ASP A 144 25.42 -6.99 -0.94
N GLU A 145 25.26 -6.87 0.39
CA GLU A 145 24.11 -7.43 1.10
C GLU A 145 22.79 -6.83 0.61
N LEU A 146 22.75 -5.51 0.41
CA LEU A 146 21.55 -4.84 -0.11
C LEU A 146 21.20 -5.29 -1.53
N ARG A 147 22.19 -5.49 -2.40
CA ARG A 147 21.97 -6.04 -3.76
C ARG A 147 21.44 -7.46 -3.72
N GLU A 148 21.98 -8.29 -2.84
CA GLU A 148 21.50 -9.66 -2.65
C GLU A 148 20.04 -9.67 -2.19
N GLN A 149 19.70 -8.84 -1.20
CA GLN A 149 18.34 -8.69 -0.72
C GLN A 149 17.37 -8.23 -1.83
N LEU A 150 17.78 -7.25 -2.65
CA LEU A 150 16.99 -6.78 -3.80
C LEU A 150 16.75 -7.89 -4.83
N ARG A 151 17.73 -8.76 -5.05
CA ARG A 151 17.60 -9.94 -5.90
C ARG A 151 16.58 -10.92 -5.32
N GLU A 152 16.69 -11.27 -4.04
CA GLU A 152 15.75 -12.17 -3.39
C GLU A 152 14.32 -11.65 -3.43
N TRP A 153 14.11 -10.35 -3.18
CA TRP A 153 12.79 -9.71 -3.26
C TRP A 153 12.16 -9.89 -4.62
N ARG A 154 12.95 -9.68 -5.67
CA ARG A 154 12.50 -9.87 -7.05
C ARG A 154 12.16 -11.33 -7.33
N GLU A 155 12.98 -12.26 -6.87
CA GLU A 155 12.76 -13.70 -7.04
C GLU A 155 11.49 -14.17 -6.33
N ARG A 156 11.22 -13.63 -5.13
CA ARG A 156 9.96 -13.87 -4.41
C ARG A 156 8.79 -13.20 -5.10
N GLY A 157 8.99 -12.09 -5.80
CA GLY A 157 7.94 -11.34 -6.48
C GLY A 157 7.31 -10.25 -5.61
N ASP A 158 7.98 -9.91 -4.52
CA ASP A 158 7.66 -8.84 -3.58
C ASP A 158 7.56 -7.49 -4.31
N PHE A 159 6.80 -6.56 -3.75
CA PHE A 159 6.63 -5.24 -4.32
C PHE A 159 6.38 -4.19 -3.24
N VAL A 160 6.53 -2.93 -3.61
CA VAL A 160 6.27 -1.79 -2.72
C VAL A 160 4.90 -1.22 -3.01
N LEU A 161 4.08 -1.12 -1.98
CA LEU A 161 2.90 -0.28 -1.96
C LEU A 161 3.27 1.02 -1.23
N TYR A 162 3.51 2.08 -2.00
CA TYR A 162 3.73 3.38 -1.40
C TYR A 162 2.44 3.88 -0.77
N TYR A 163 2.49 4.10 0.55
CA TYR A 163 1.44 4.79 1.28
C TYR A 163 1.99 5.33 2.62
N GLY A 164 2.57 6.54 2.62
CA GLY A 164 3.06 7.26 3.82
C GLY A 164 4.08 6.48 4.64
N ASN A 165 5.18 6.17 3.95
CA ASN A 165 6.32 5.33 4.31
C ASN A 165 6.14 3.87 3.88
N ASP A 166 7.08 3.45 3.03
CA ASP A 166 7.04 2.34 2.08
C ASP A 166 6.58 1.02 2.72
N TYR A 167 5.42 0.51 2.29
CA TYR A 167 4.98 -0.82 2.68
C TYR A 167 5.47 -1.86 1.69
N TRP A 168 5.92 -2.98 2.23
CA TRP A 168 6.34 -4.14 1.46
C TRP A 168 5.18 -5.10 1.40
N CYS A 169 4.84 -5.55 0.20
CA CYS A 169 3.85 -6.56 -0.02
C CYS A 169 4.50 -7.78 -0.61
N ASP A 170 4.22 -8.94 -0.03
CA ASP A 170 4.60 -10.22 -0.60
C ASP A 170 3.66 -10.61 -1.77
N PRO A 171 3.90 -11.73 -2.47
CA PRO A 171 3.06 -12.17 -3.58
C PRO A 171 1.64 -12.55 -3.21
N ASP A 172 1.34 -12.78 -1.93
CA ASP A 172 0.00 -13.07 -1.42
C ASP A 172 -0.74 -11.78 -1.01
N GLY A 173 -0.01 -10.66 -0.94
CA GLY A 173 -0.51 -9.32 -0.63
C GLY A 173 -0.44 -8.98 0.86
N GLU A 174 0.32 -9.74 1.64
CA GLU A 174 0.57 -9.45 3.06
C GLU A 174 1.42 -8.19 3.19
N ILE A 175 0.93 -7.24 3.99
CA ILE A 175 1.53 -5.91 4.11
C ILE A 175 2.47 -5.87 5.31
N ASN A 176 3.74 -5.61 5.05
CA ASN A 176 4.79 -5.41 6.02
C ASN A 176 5.30 -3.96 5.99
N SER A 177 5.93 -3.51 7.07
CA SER A 177 6.78 -2.31 7.04
C SER A 177 8.14 -2.66 7.59
N SER A 178 9.17 -1.95 7.11
CA SER A 178 10.42 -1.81 7.85
C SER A 178 10.24 -0.93 9.08
#